data_AF-V2W366-F1
#
_entry.id   AF-V2W366-F1
#
_cell.length_a   1.000
_cell.length_b   1.000
_cell.length_c   1.000
_cell.angle_alpha   90.00
_cell.angle_beta   90.00
_cell.angle_gamma   90.00
#
_symmetry.space_group_name_H-M   'P 1'
#
loop_
_entity.id
_entity.type
_entity.pdbx_description
1 polymer ?
#
loop_
_entity_poly.entity_id
_entity_poly.type
_entity_poly.pdbx_seq_one_letter_code
_entity_poly.pdbx_strand_id
1 'polypeptide(L)'
;MRIAMIRMKGGELEERIHKGVEKEAEVLQAVEELKKGPQKLINGLLEWEEDDRLVYYKEKLHILGDKGLHMDVLKQCHNTPTARYLGEHGTLEQVSYYYW
;
A
#
# COMPACT_ATOMS: atom_id res chain seq x y z
N MET A 1 -0.49 9.29 -11.58
CA MET A 1 -1.35 9.82 -10.49
C MET A 1 -1.75 8.62 -9.64
N ARG A 2 -1.28 8.54 -8.40
CA ARG A 2 -1.41 7.34 -7.54
C ARG A 2 -2.84 7.26 -6.99
N ILE A 3 -3.65 6.37 -7.56
CA ILE A 3 -5.11 6.36 -7.33
C ILE A 3 -5.47 5.94 -5.91
N ALA A 4 -4.67 5.09 -5.26
CA ALA A 4 -4.84 4.71 -3.86
C ALA A 4 -4.77 5.91 -2.89
N MET A 5 -3.84 6.84 -3.10
CA MET A 5 -3.70 8.06 -2.27
C MET A 5 -4.94 8.96 -2.34
N ILE A 6 -5.57 9.09 -3.51
CA ILE A 6 -6.78 9.91 -3.68
C ILE A 6 -7.91 9.39 -2.79
N ARG A 7 -8.01 8.07 -2.65
CA ARG A 7 -9.04 7.42 -1.84
C ARG A 7 -8.80 7.57 -0.33
N MET A 8 -7.53 7.67 0.07
CA MET A 8 -7.14 7.74 1.48
C MET A 8 -7.07 9.18 2.04
N LYS A 9 -6.97 10.18 1.16
CA LYS A 9 -6.71 11.57 1.53
C LYS A 9 -7.63 12.13 2.62
N GLY A 10 -7.04 12.68 3.67
CA GLY A 10 -7.66 13.52 4.68
C GLY A 10 -8.28 12.78 5.88
N GLY A 11 -7.90 11.53 6.14
CA GLY A 11 -8.53 10.70 7.19
C GLY A 11 -7.56 9.95 8.10
N GLU A 12 -8.09 9.41 9.21
CA GLU A 12 -7.34 8.66 10.24
C GLU A 12 -6.54 7.47 9.66
N LEU A 13 -7.04 6.85 8.60
CA LEU A 13 -6.37 5.71 7.94
C LEU A 13 -5.07 6.13 7.24
N GLU A 14 -5.02 7.32 6.63
CA GLU A 14 -3.81 7.86 6.02
C GLU A 14 -2.73 8.09 7.07
N GLU A 15 -3.08 8.74 8.18
CA GLU A 15 -2.15 8.99 9.29
C GLU A 15 -1.61 7.68 9.88
N ARG A 16 -2.47 6.67 10.02
CA ARG A 16 -2.06 5.36 10.55
C ARG A 16 -1.17 4.59 9.58
N ILE A 17 -1.40 4.69 8.27
CA ILE A 17 -0.52 4.08 7.27
C ILE A 17 0.85 4.76 7.27
N HIS A 18 0.90 6.09 7.36
CA HIS A 18 2.15 6.83 7.47
C HIS A 18 2.94 6.44 8.75
N LYS A 19 2.27 6.31 9.90
CA LYS A 19 2.87 5.78 11.13
C LYS A 19 3.35 4.34 11.01
N GLY A 20 2.65 3.52 10.22
CA GLY A 20 3.07 2.16 9.89
C GLY A 20 4.42 2.16 9.16
N VAL A 21 4.62 3.08 8.22
CA VAL A 21 5.87 3.19 7.47
C VAL A 21 7.05 3.58 8.35
N GLU A 22 6.85 4.47 9.31
CA GLU A 22 7.92 4.84 10.25
C GLU A 22 8.47 3.63 11.02
N LYS A 23 7.66 2.60 11.28
CA LYS A 23 8.08 1.37 11.96
C LYS A 23 8.93 0.46 11.07
N GLU A 24 8.87 0.61 9.76
CA GLU A 24 9.59 -0.22 8.79
C GLU A 24 10.66 0.59 8.01
N ALA A 25 11.09 1.73 8.56
CA ALA A 25 12.15 2.56 7.95
C ALA A 25 13.43 1.78 7.64
N GLU A 26 13.79 0.80 8.49
CA GLU A 26 14.95 -0.09 8.26
C GLU A 26 14.78 -0.96 7.01
N VAL A 27 13.54 -1.40 6.70
CA VAL A 27 13.23 -2.20 5.52
C VAL A 27 13.37 -1.35 4.26
N LEU A 28 12.90 -0.11 4.28
CA LEU A 28 13.06 0.84 3.17
C LEU A 28 14.53 1.14 2.90
N GLN A 29 15.29 1.40 3.97
CA GLN A 29 16.71 1.61 3.86
C GLN A 29 17.42 0.38 3.27
N ALA A 30 17.06 -0.83 3.71
CA ALA A 30 17.61 -2.06 3.15
C ALA A 30 17.27 -2.22 1.66
N VAL A 31 16.05 -1.92 1.23
CA VAL A 31 15.65 -1.94 -0.18
C VAL A 31 16.47 -0.95 -1.01
N GLU A 32 16.70 0.25 -0.50
CA GLU A 32 17.50 1.27 -1.20
C GLU A 32 18.97 0.88 -1.33
N GLU A 33 19.56 0.23 -0.31
CA GLU A 33 20.90 -0.34 -0.41
C GLU A 33 20.95 -1.51 -1.42
N LEU A 34 19.91 -2.35 -1.48
CA LEU A 34 19.85 -3.46 -2.44
C LEU A 34 19.77 -2.98 -3.90
N LYS A 35 19.20 -1.80 -4.16
CA LYS A 35 19.18 -1.19 -5.50
C LYS A 35 20.58 -0.80 -6.01
N LYS A 36 21.59 -0.73 -5.13
CA LYS A 36 23.00 -0.50 -5.51
C LYS A 36 23.76 -1.80 -5.80
N GLY A 37 23.11 -2.94 -5.57
CA GLY A 37 23.71 -4.27 -5.69
C GLY A 37 23.71 -4.85 -7.11
N PRO A 38 23.95 -6.17 -7.24
CA PRO A 38 23.98 -6.85 -8.54
C PRO A 38 22.71 -6.66 -9.36
N GLN A 39 22.85 -6.54 -10.69
CA GLN A 39 21.74 -6.31 -11.65
C GLN A 39 20.54 -7.25 -11.46
N LYS A 40 20.79 -8.50 -11.05
CA LYS A 40 19.73 -9.49 -10.79
C LYS A 40 18.80 -9.09 -9.63
N LEU A 41 19.34 -8.45 -8.59
CA LEU A 41 18.54 -7.90 -7.49
C LEU A 41 17.81 -6.64 -7.92
N ILE A 42 18.50 -5.75 -8.64
CA ILE A 42 17.90 -4.52 -9.18
C ILE A 42 16.67 -4.84 -10.03
N ASN A 43 16.75 -5.83 -10.92
CA ASN A 43 15.63 -6.23 -11.76
C ASN A 43 14.42 -6.73 -10.95
N GLY A 44 14.64 -7.35 -9.78
CA GLY A 44 13.57 -7.76 -8.87
C GLY A 44 12.93 -6.60 -8.10
N LEU A 45 13.63 -5.46 -8.03
CA LEU A 45 13.19 -4.25 -7.33
C LEU A 45 12.58 -3.20 -8.25
N LEU A 46 12.62 -3.37 -9.58
CA LEU A 46 12.06 -2.41 -10.54
C LEU A 46 10.56 -2.18 -10.37
N GLU A 47 9.84 -3.19 -9.88
CA GLU A 47 8.39 -3.11 -9.63
C GLU A 47 8.06 -2.42 -8.29
N TRP A 48 9.08 -2.14 -7.47
CA TRP A 48 8.94 -1.49 -6.17
C TRP A 48 9.28 -0.01 -6.28
N GLU A 49 8.36 0.83 -5.85
CA GLU A 49 8.52 2.27 -5.83
C GLU A 49 8.26 2.84 -4.45
N GLU A 50 8.96 3.91 -4.10
CA GLU A 50 8.66 4.74 -2.94
C GLU A 50 8.24 6.13 -3.44
N ASP A 51 7.13 6.68 -2.94
CA ASP A 51 6.98 8.14 -2.94
C ASP A 51 6.09 8.59 -1.76
N ASP A 52 6.41 9.77 -1.24
CA ASP A 52 5.89 10.34 0.00
C ASP A 52 5.89 9.36 1.20
N ARG A 53 6.98 8.61 1.37
CA ARG A 53 7.12 7.56 2.41
C ARG A 53 6.04 6.48 2.32
N LEU A 54 5.50 6.24 1.14
CA LEU A 54 4.61 5.11 0.87
C LEU A 54 5.29 4.17 -0.12
N VAL A 55 5.12 2.88 0.13
CA VAL A 55 5.70 1.82 -0.70
C VAL A 55 4.67 1.30 -1.66
N TYR A 56 5.05 1.17 -2.91
CA TYR A 56 4.20 0.63 -3.97
C TYR A 56 4.86 -0.59 -4.58
N TYR A 57 4.05 -1.59 -4.89
CA TYR A 57 4.43 -2.70 -5.72
C TYR A 57 3.49 -2.75 -6.91
N LYS A 58 4.02 -2.65 -8.13
CA LYS A 58 3.22 -2.63 -9.37
C LYS A 58 2.10 -1.58 -9.32
N GLU A 59 2.46 -0.35 -8.94
CA GLU A 59 1.55 0.80 -8.79
C GLU A 59 0.50 0.69 -7.66
N LYS A 60 0.47 -0.43 -6.93
CA LYS A 60 -0.46 -0.65 -5.81
C LYS A 60 0.21 -0.32 -4.50
N LEU A 61 -0.53 0.31 -3.58
CA LEU A 61 0.01 0.66 -2.27
C LEU A 61 0.23 -0.62 -1.46
N HIS A 62 1.46 -0.88 -1.09
CA HIS A 62 1.79 -1.97 -0.21
C HIS A 62 1.40 -1.60 1.22
N ILE A 63 0.54 -2.42 1.84
CA ILE A 63 0.18 -2.21 3.24
C ILE A 63 1.08 -3.06 4.12
N LEU A 64 1.94 -2.38 4.86
CA LEU A 64 2.91 -2.96 5.78
C LEU A 64 2.21 -3.80 6.87
N GLY A 65 2.92 -4.75 7.46
CA GLY A 65 2.40 -5.97 8.12
C GLY A 65 1.54 -5.81 9.39
N ASP A 66 1.01 -4.61 9.66
CA ASP A 66 0.04 -4.38 10.73
C ASP A 66 -1.33 -4.95 10.34
N LYS A 67 -1.71 -6.06 10.99
CA LYS A 67 -3.04 -6.69 10.81
C LYS A 67 -4.19 -5.73 11.04
N GLY A 68 -4.01 -4.73 11.91
CA GLY A 68 -5.00 -3.66 12.12
C GLY A 68 -5.18 -2.81 10.88
N LEU A 69 -4.08 -2.38 10.25
CA LEU A 69 -4.11 -1.61 9.00
C LEU A 69 -4.77 -2.39 7.85
N HIS A 70 -4.45 -3.67 7.69
CA HIS A 70 -5.12 -4.53 6.70
C HIS A 70 -6.64 -4.57 6.91
N MET A 71 -7.07 -4.72 8.17
CA MET A 71 -8.49 -4.77 8.50
C MET A 71 -9.19 -3.43 8.25
N ASP A 72 -8.51 -2.30 8.49
CA ASP A 72 -9.11 -0.99 8.28
C ASP A 72 -9.20 -0.62 6.80
N VAL A 73 -8.20 -1.00 6.00
CA VAL A 73 -8.26 -0.92 4.53
C VAL A 73 -9.42 -1.78 4.01
N LEU A 74 -9.57 -3.01 4.50
CA LEU A 74 -10.66 -3.91 4.11
C LEU A 74 -12.03 -3.29 4.44
N LYS A 75 -12.20 -2.76 5.66
CA LYS A 75 -13.43 -2.07 6.08
C LYS A 75 -13.72 -0.85 5.22
N GLN A 76 -12.72 -0.04 4.87
CA GLN A 76 -12.90 1.11 4.01
C GLN A 76 -13.38 0.69 2.61
N CYS A 77 -12.79 -0.36 2.04
CA CYS A 77 -13.21 -0.89 0.74
C CYS A 77 -14.62 -1.46 0.77
N HIS A 78 -15.00 -2.14 1.85
CA HIS A 78 -16.32 -2.73 2.00
C HIS A 78 -17.42 -1.69 2.22
N ASN A 79 -17.15 -0.65 3.02
CA ASN A 79 -18.15 0.30 3.48
C ASN A 79 -18.28 1.55 2.59
N THR A 80 -17.48 1.70 1.54
CA THR A 80 -17.53 2.89 0.67
C THR A 80 -18.92 3.12 0.07
N PRO A 81 -19.49 4.34 0.08
CA PRO A 81 -20.85 4.61 -0.38
C PRO A 81 -21.13 4.23 -1.84
N THR A 82 -20.12 4.30 -2.71
CA THR A 82 -20.19 3.90 -4.12
C THR A 82 -20.19 2.38 -4.30
N ALA A 83 -19.62 1.65 -3.34
CA ALA A 83 -19.70 0.20 -3.23
C ALA A 83 -21.05 -0.15 -2.60
N ARG A 84 -22.15 -0.05 -3.36
CA ARG A 84 -23.43 -0.64 -2.96
C ARG A 84 -23.20 -2.14 -2.71
N TYR A 85 -22.94 -2.52 -1.45
CA TYR A 85 -22.80 -3.88 -0.93
C TYR A 85 -22.27 -4.89 -1.96
N LEU A 86 -21.07 -4.65 -2.47
CA LEU A 86 -20.44 -5.42 -3.55
C LEU A 86 -20.17 -6.92 -3.23
N GLY A 87 -20.59 -7.37 -2.05
CA GLY A 87 -20.28 -8.69 -1.51
C GLY A 87 -18.77 -8.87 -1.32
N GLU A 88 -18.37 -10.12 -1.08
CA GLU A 88 -16.95 -10.48 -0.92
C GLU A 88 -16.17 -10.20 -2.21
N HIS A 89 -16.73 -10.57 -3.36
CA HIS A 89 -16.05 -10.43 -4.66
C HIS A 89 -15.69 -9.00 -5.01
N GLY A 90 -16.63 -8.05 -4.95
CA GLY A 90 -16.29 -6.68 -5.29
C GLY A 90 -15.52 -5.94 -4.18
N THR A 91 -15.57 -6.42 -2.93
CA THR A 91 -14.63 -5.95 -1.90
C THR A 91 -13.20 -6.36 -2.25
N LEU A 92 -13.00 -7.64 -2.62
CA LEU A 92 -11.70 -8.17 -3.03
C LEU A 92 -11.18 -7.48 -4.28
N GLU A 93 -12.03 -7.23 -5.27
CA GLU A 93 -11.66 -6.55 -6.51
C GLU A 93 -11.15 -5.13 -6.22
N GLN A 94 -11.83 -4.40 -5.32
CA GLN A 94 -11.36 -3.08 -4.90
C GLN A 94 -10.07 -3.13 -4.11
N VAL A 95 -9.94 -4.03 -3.12
CA VAL A 95 -8.68 -4.15 -2.37
C VAL A 95 -7.54 -4.46 -3.33
N SER A 96 -7.73 -5.44 -4.23
CA SER A 96 -6.72 -5.87 -5.20
C SER A 96 -6.38 -4.80 -6.24
N TYR A 97 -7.29 -3.87 -6.52
CA TYR A 97 -7.04 -2.79 -7.47
C TYR A 97 -6.12 -1.71 -6.87
N TYR A 98 -6.29 -1.37 -5.59
CA TYR A 98 -5.57 -0.27 -4.96
C TYR A 98 -4.37 -0.69 -4.11
N TYR A 99 -4.40 -1.90 -3.56
CA TYR A 99 -3.47 -2.36 -2.52
C TYR A 99 -2.80 -3.68 -2.88
N TRP A 100 -1.61 -3.90 -2.29
CA TRP A 100 -0.82 -5.12 -2.39
C TRP A 100 -0.53 -5.71 -1.00
#